data_AF-A0AAV9ZC66-F1
#
_entry.id   AF-A0AAV9ZC66-F1
#
_cell.length_a   1.000
_cell.length_b   1.000
_cell.length_c   1.000
_cell.angle_alpha   90.00
_cell.angle_beta   90.00
_cell.angle_gamma   90.00
#
_symmetry.space_group_name_H-M   'P 1'
#
loop_
_entity.id
_entity.type
_entity.pdbx_description
1 polymer ?
#
loop_
_entity_poly.entity_id
_entity_poly.type
_entity_poly.pdbx_seq_one_letter_code
_entity_poly.pdbx_strand_id
1 'polypeptide(L)'
;MASRYSAELTASPTDFHSPDWAFLPAFAKWMRDRQAGDRNGLAIEAIRAASEVFLGVGVYTVLELFFLAGLSPQLTEAEVFGNPSRAARVSTAYEHIYKSLGNSFPMLDGLLAPTTRQRLDYINWLYVYAKDYTKLPVRMAELVDDYVAQTGALSQLPEPWVRYETATVFDVFEPTFLSPSLTLKHNLGHLVFGPELWTAIGGELSDQSDPVTAYFREQGLLNQPTFLRPNHYSPVFLPKSEVRALGLPHRDVYTYRHVKQIWSITPAAENSQGMPDVEDSADLTRIIGTEREHMLFSYIVKKTQKVAIGPLEYCGTGHRVTVGRKTIAVPCYGDPSLSDFYAERDLKGRLLPSATPGQRRPSLGEAGTTELKKQLTAMSASRSRKRALEEDKENEPSQPVKPKKRRMNADQRLALGLQN
;
A
#
# COMPACT_ATOMS: atom_id res chain seq x y z
N MET A 1 -15.87 -18.80 -28.87
CA MET A 1 -14.61 -18.34 -28.22
C MET A 1 -14.89 -17.61 -26.91
N ALA A 2 -15.66 -18.21 -25.99
CA ALA A 2 -15.97 -17.62 -24.67
C ALA A 2 -16.31 -18.72 -23.64
N SER A 3 -15.47 -19.77 -23.54
CA SER A 3 -15.76 -20.94 -22.69
C SER A 3 -14.51 -21.70 -22.22
N ARG A 4 -13.43 -20.99 -21.84
CA ARG A 4 -12.21 -21.65 -21.33
C ARG A 4 -11.55 -21.00 -20.09
N TYR A 5 -12.21 -20.06 -19.41
CA TYR A 5 -11.65 -19.38 -18.22
C TYR A 5 -12.35 -19.73 -16.89
N SER A 6 -13.09 -20.85 -16.82
CA SER A 6 -13.92 -21.18 -15.64
C SER A 6 -13.38 -22.30 -14.76
N ALA A 7 -12.18 -22.83 -15.00
CA ALA A 7 -11.70 -23.99 -14.27
C ALA A 7 -10.20 -23.92 -14.00
N GLU A 8 -9.77 -23.02 -13.11
CA GLU A 8 -8.47 -23.13 -12.40
C GLU A 8 -8.26 -22.10 -11.26
N LEU A 9 -9.32 -21.54 -10.68
CA LEU A 9 -9.26 -20.77 -9.43
C LEU A 9 -9.98 -21.54 -8.31
N THR A 10 -9.49 -22.73 -8.00
CA THR A 10 -9.97 -23.56 -6.88
C THR A 10 -9.13 -23.40 -5.61
N ALA A 11 -8.11 -22.54 -5.63
CA ALA A 11 -7.46 -22.09 -4.40
C ALA A 11 -8.42 -21.15 -3.66
N SER A 12 -9.11 -21.67 -2.66
CA SER A 12 -9.78 -20.86 -1.64
C SER A 12 -8.75 -19.86 -1.09
N PRO A 13 -9.08 -18.55 -0.93
CA PRO A 13 -8.19 -17.58 -0.29
C PRO A 13 -7.83 -17.90 1.17
N THR A 14 -8.24 -19.06 1.70
CA THR A 14 -8.02 -19.47 3.08
C THR A 14 -6.68 -20.16 3.25
N ASP A 15 -5.60 -19.37 3.24
CA ASP A 15 -4.51 -19.46 4.21
C ASP A 15 -3.62 -18.21 4.11
N PHE A 16 -4.20 -17.03 4.42
CA PHE A 16 -3.49 -15.75 4.54
C PHE A 16 -2.44 -15.73 5.68
N HIS A 17 -2.28 -16.84 6.40
CA HIS A 17 -1.32 -17.07 7.49
C HIS A 17 -0.27 -18.14 7.14
N SER A 18 -0.18 -18.54 5.87
CA SER A 18 0.87 -19.43 5.36
C SER A 18 2.27 -18.85 5.66
N PRO A 19 3.29 -19.70 5.95
CA PRO A 19 4.61 -19.28 6.42
C PRO A 19 5.22 -18.13 5.62
N ASP A 20 6.04 -17.33 6.31
CA ASP A 20 6.57 -15.98 6.02
C ASP A 20 7.23 -15.71 4.64
N TRP A 21 7.12 -16.61 3.66
CA TRP A 21 7.81 -16.54 2.37
C TRP A 21 7.02 -17.09 1.18
N ALA A 22 5.71 -17.38 1.30
CA ALA A 22 4.91 -17.93 0.19
C ALA A 22 4.95 -17.07 -1.10
N PHE A 23 5.22 -15.77 -0.98
CA PHE A 23 5.41 -14.84 -2.10
C PHE A 23 6.76 -15.01 -2.82
N LEU A 24 7.86 -15.33 -2.11
CA LEU A 24 9.21 -15.32 -2.68
C LEU A 24 9.40 -16.29 -3.86
N PRO A 25 8.87 -17.53 -3.84
CA PRO A 25 8.93 -18.42 -4.99
C PRO A 25 8.25 -17.85 -6.23
N ALA A 26 7.06 -17.25 -6.07
CA ALA A 26 6.31 -16.64 -7.16
C ALA A 26 7.05 -15.41 -7.72
N PHE A 27 7.60 -14.59 -6.83
CA PHE A 27 8.40 -13.42 -7.20
C PHE A 27 9.69 -13.80 -7.95
N ALA A 28 10.45 -14.76 -7.45
CA ALA A 28 11.65 -15.26 -8.13
C ALA A 28 11.34 -15.89 -9.48
N LYS A 29 10.24 -16.67 -9.58
CA LYS A 29 9.78 -17.21 -10.87
C LYS A 29 9.43 -16.10 -11.85
N TRP A 30 8.67 -15.09 -11.42
CA TRP A 30 8.31 -13.96 -12.25
C TRP A 30 9.54 -13.20 -12.76
N MET A 31 10.54 -12.97 -11.91
CA MET A 31 11.80 -12.35 -12.36
C MET A 31 12.50 -13.18 -13.44
N ARG A 32 12.56 -14.52 -13.30
CA ARG A 32 13.09 -15.42 -14.34
C ARG A 32 12.33 -15.29 -15.65
N ASP A 33 11.00 -15.34 -15.60
CA ASP A 33 10.14 -15.26 -16.79
C ASP A 33 10.32 -13.93 -17.54
N ARG A 34 10.60 -12.84 -16.81
CA ARG A 34 10.81 -11.51 -17.39
C ARG A 34 12.19 -11.32 -18.03
N GLN A 35 13.20 -12.13 -17.69
CA GLN A 35 14.57 -11.93 -18.19
C GLN A 35 14.70 -11.92 -19.71
N ALA A 36 13.88 -12.71 -20.41
CA ALA A 36 13.93 -12.82 -21.87
C ALA A 36 13.17 -11.70 -22.60
N GLY A 37 12.47 -10.81 -21.87
CA GLY A 37 11.64 -9.75 -22.44
C GLY A 37 12.27 -8.37 -22.38
N ASP A 38 11.60 -7.39 -22.99
CA ASP A 38 11.92 -5.98 -22.81
C ASP A 38 11.61 -5.54 -21.36
N ARG A 39 12.60 -4.91 -20.73
CA ARG A 39 12.61 -4.46 -19.34
C ARG A 39 12.99 -2.98 -19.20
N ASN A 40 12.88 -2.22 -20.30
CA ASN A 40 13.20 -0.78 -20.36
C ASN A 40 12.00 0.11 -19.93
N GLY A 41 10.86 -0.50 -19.62
CA GLY A 41 9.70 0.16 -19.02
C GLY A 41 9.90 0.42 -17.52
N LEU A 42 9.10 1.33 -16.96
CA LEU A 42 9.15 1.62 -15.52
C LEU A 42 8.82 0.39 -14.68
N ALA A 43 9.62 0.13 -13.64
CA ALA A 43 9.40 -0.98 -12.73
C ALA A 43 8.03 -0.91 -12.03
N ILE A 44 7.52 0.31 -11.75
CA ILE A 44 6.19 0.50 -11.16
C ILE A 44 5.05 -0.02 -12.06
N GLU A 45 5.22 0.04 -13.39
CA GLU A 45 4.22 -0.48 -14.34
C GLU A 45 4.34 -2.00 -14.46
N ALA A 46 5.57 -2.53 -14.46
CA ALA A 46 5.83 -3.97 -14.46
C ALA A 46 5.19 -4.66 -13.23
N ILE A 47 5.35 -4.09 -12.03
CA ILE A 47 4.72 -4.59 -10.80
C ILE A 47 3.20 -4.57 -10.91
N ARG A 48 2.62 -3.46 -11.41
CA ARG A 48 1.16 -3.31 -11.53
C ARG A 48 0.56 -4.27 -12.57
N ALA A 49 1.33 -4.62 -13.60
CA ALA A 49 0.92 -5.58 -14.63
C ALA A 49 0.97 -7.03 -14.09
N ALA A 50 1.89 -7.32 -13.18
CA ALA A 50 2.10 -8.64 -12.57
C ALA A 50 1.13 -8.92 -11.40
N SER A 51 -0.18 -8.74 -11.66
CA SER A 51 -1.23 -8.82 -10.63
C SER A 51 -1.35 -10.18 -9.94
N GLU A 52 -0.87 -11.25 -10.57
CA GLU A 52 -0.79 -12.61 -10.06
C GLU A 52 0.33 -12.82 -9.04
N VAL A 53 1.33 -11.95 -9.04
CA VAL A 53 2.46 -11.95 -8.10
C VAL A 53 2.23 -10.87 -7.03
N PHE A 54 1.95 -9.65 -7.47
CA PHE A 54 1.75 -8.48 -6.64
C PHE A 54 0.25 -8.23 -6.41
N LEU A 55 -0.38 -9.16 -5.69
CA LEU A 55 -1.80 -9.09 -5.36
C LEU A 55 -2.12 -7.76 -4.65
N GLY A 56 -3.13 -7.05 -5.16
CA GLY A 56 -3.62 -5.80 -4.58
C GLY A 56 -2.74 -4.56 -4.85
N VAL A 57 -1.67 -4.65 -5.63
CA VAL A 57 -0.81 -3.49 -5.90
C VAL A 57 -1.42 -2.61 -6.99
N GLY A 58 -2.11 -1.55 -6.56
CA GLY A 58 -2.69 -0.52 -7.43
C GLY A 58 -1.77 0.67 -7.68
N VAL A 59 -2.33 1.74 -8.25
CA VAL A 59 -1.60 2.98 -8.59
C VAL A 59 -0.98 3.64 -7.36
N TYR A 60 -1.71 3.79 -6.26
CA TYR A 60 -1.14 4.38 -5.06
C TYR A 60 -0.24 3.39 -4.32
N THR A 61 -0.64 2.11 -4.23
CA THR A 61 0.11 1.09 -3.49
C THR A 61 1.52 0.91 -4.02
N VAL A 62 1.72 0.95 -5.34
CA VAL A 62 3.07 0.82 -5.91
C VAL A 62 3.97 2.01 -5.57
N LEU A 63 3.39 3.22 -5.42
CA LEU A 63 4.15 4.42 -5.04
C LEU A 63 4.53 4.39 -3.56
N GLU A 64 3.63 3.93 -2.69
CA GLU A 64 3.93 3.69 -1.28
C GLU A 64 4.96 2.57 -1.10
N LEU A 65 4.89 1.52 -1.92
CA LEU A 65 5.89 0.45 -1.98
C LEU A 65 7.26 1.00 -2.37
N PHE A 66 7.34 1.83 -3.41
CA PHE A 66 8.60 2.43 -3.87
C PHE A 66 9.17 3.39 -2.84
N PHE A 67 8.33 4.16 -2.15
CA PHE A 67 8.76 4.97 -1.01
C PHE A 67 9.41 4.11 0.08
N LEU A 68 8.75 3.02 0.49
CA LEU A 68 9.27 2.12 1.53
C LEU A 68 10.55 1.40 1.10
N ALA A 69 10.65 1.02 -0.17
CA ALA A 69 11.85 0.41 -0.76
C ALA A 69 12.98 1.43 -1.01
N GLY A 70 12.70 2.73 -0.85
CA GLY A 70 13.65 3.82 -1.12
C GLY A 70 14.03 3.94 -2.59
N LEU A 71 13.12 3.61 -3.50
CA LEU A 71 13.36 3.57 -4.94
C LEU A 71 12.68 4.73 -5.65
N SER A 72 13.40 5.31 -6.61
CA SER A 72 12.80 6.29 -7.52
C SER A 72 11.79 5.58 -8.45
N PRO A 73 10.56 6.11 -8.63
CA PRO A 73 9.58 5.55 -9.56
C PRO A 73 10.00 5.61 -11.04
N GLN A 74 11.10 6.28 -11.35
CA GLN A 74 11.68 6.34 -12.68
C GLN A 74 12.54 5.13 -13.05
N LEU A 75 12.95 4.34 -12.06
CA LEU A 75 13.79 3.18 -12.32
C LEU A 75 13.05 2.21 -13.24
N THR A 76 13.77 1.75 -14.26
CA THR A 76 13.28 0.73 -15.18
C THR A 76 13.16 -0.62 -14.48
N GLU A 77 12.40 -1.53 -15.07
CA GLU A 77 12.29 -2.91 -14.61
C GLU A 77 13.67 -3.60 -14.59
N ALA A 78 14.54 -3.29 -15.57
CA ALA A 78 15.91 -3.77 -15.62
C ALA A 78 16.73 -3.29 -14.40
N GLU A 79 16.70 -1.99 -14.11
CA GLU A 79 17.44 -1.38 -12.99
C GLU A 79 17.00 -1.90 -11.62
N VAL A 80 15.71 -2.23 -11.44
CA VAL A 80 15.18 -2.72 -10.17
C VAL A 80 15.39 -4.22 -10.02
N PHE A 81 14.92 -5.03 -10.97
CA PHE A 81 14.92 -6.50 -10.82
C PHE A 81 16.18 -7.17 -11.39
N GLY A 82 17.08 -6.40 -12.00
CA GLY A 82 18.46 -6.80 -12.32
C GLY A 82 19.45 -6.54 -11.18
N ASN A 83 19.00 -5.91 -10.09
CA ASN A 83 19.83 -5.59 -8.93
C ASN A 83 19.32 -6.30 -7.67
N PRO A 84 20.17 -7.10 -6.96
CA PRO A 84 19.74 -7.85 -5.78
C PRO A 84 19.21 -6.97 -4.65
N SER A 85 19.86 -5.84 -4.37
CA SER A 85 19.46 -4.95 -3.28
C SER A 85 18.11 -4.30 -3.54
N ARG A 86 17.90 -3.76 -4.75
CA ARG A 86 16.63 -3.11 -5.12
C ARG A 86 15.48 -4.11 -5.16
N ALA A 87 15.69 -5.29 -5.75
CA ALA A 87 14.69 -6.35 -5.78
C ALA A 87 14.32 -6.86 -4.38
N ALA A 88 15.32 -7.06 -3.50
CA ALA A 88 15.10 -7.44 -2.11
C ALA A 88 14.29 -6.37 -1.36
N ARG A 89 14.62 -5.08 -1.52
CA ARG A 89 13.86 -3.97 -0.91
C ARG A 89 12.41 -3.92 -1.39
N VAL A 90 12.15 -4.14 -2.69
CA VAL A 90 10.78 -4.26 -3.22
C VAL A 90 10.03 -5.42 -2.57
N SER A 91 10.65 -6.59 -2.48
CA SER A 91 10.04 -7.77 -1.85
C SER A 91 9.73 -7.53 -0.37
N THR A 92 10.68 -7.00 0.39
CA THR A 92 10.52 -6.68 1.81
C THR A 92 9.45 -5.61 2.04
N ALA A 93 9.39 -4.58 1.18
CA ALA A 93 8.36 -3.55 1.23
C ALA A 93 6.96 -4.10 0.89
N TYR A 94 6.85 -4.96 -0.11
CA TYR A 94 5.59 -5.62 -0.44
C TYR A 94 5.08 -6.47 0.72
N GLU A 95 5.95 -7.29 1.30
CA GLU A 95 5.62 -8.11 2.48
C GLU A 95 5.19 -7.24 3.67
N HIS A 96 5.88 -6.13 3.92
CA HIS A 96 5.53 -5.17 4.96
C HIS A 96 4.12 -4.61 4.76
N ILE A 97 3.83 -4.11 3.55
CA ILE A 97 2.50 -3.59 3.22
C ILE A 97 1.46 -4.68 3.42
N TYR A 98 1.69 -5.87 2.85
CA TYR A 98 0.74 -6.98 2.90
C TYR A 98 0.42 -7.42 4.34
N LYS A 99 1.44 -7.56 5.20
CA LYS A 99 1.27 -7.88 6.63
C LYS A 99 0.61 -6.74 7.41
N SER A 100 0.82 -5.49 7.00
CA SER A 100 0.18 -4.33 7.63
C SER A 100 -1.31 -4.21 7.29
N LEU A 101 -1.72 -4.64 6.08
CA LEU A 101 -3.13 -4.66 5.67
C LEU A 101 -3.97 -5.54 6.59
N GLY A 102 -3.43 -6.66 7.09
CA GLY A 102 -4.13 -7.52 8.06
C GLY A 102 -4.42 -6.85 9.41
N ASN A 103 -3.72 -5.75 9.74
CA ASN A 103 -3.71 -5.15 11.07
C ASN A 103 -4.26 -3.72 11.13
N SER A 104 -4.56 -3.07 10.00
CA SER A 104 -4.81 -1.63 9.99
C SER A 104 -5.62 -1.16 8.78
N PHE A 105 -6.89 -1.56 8.72
CA PHE A 105 -7.85 -0.77 7.94
C PHE A 105 -8.41 0.34 8.83
N PRO A 106 -8.52 1.59 8.33
CA PRO A 106 -9.18 2.67 9.05
C PRO A 106 -10.69 2.42 9.11
N MET A 107 -11.10 1.46 9.93
CA MET A 107 -12.47 1.35 10.40
C MET A 107 -12.56 2.12 11.72
N LEU A 108 -13.21 3.28 11.72
CA LEU A 108 -13.81 3.81 12.94
C LEU A 108 -15.25 3.28 12.99
N ASP A 109 -15.55 2.44 13.96
CA ASP A 109 -16.89 1.88 14.19
C ASP A 109 -17.48 1.11 12.99
N GLY A 110 -16.62 0.54 12.13
CA GLY A 110 -17.04 -0.34 11.03
C GLY A 110 -17.85 0.34 9.91
N LEU A 111 -17.82 1.68 9.82
CA LEU A 111 -18.54 2.45 8.81
C LEU A 111 -17.61 2.93 7.69
N LEU A 112 -17.95 2.55 6.45
CA LEU A 112 -17.36 3.03 5.19
C LEU A 112 -17.84 4.44 4.78
N ALA A 113 -18.11 5.30 5.77
CA ALA A 113 -18.51 6.69 5.54
C ALA A 113 -17.68 7.63 6.43
N PRO A 114 -16.35 7.70 6.20
CA PRO A 114 -15.49 8.59 6.96
C PRO A 114 -15.94 10.05 6.74
N THR A 115 -16.24 10.75 7.83
CA THR A 115 -16.36 12.22 7.85
C THR A 115 -15.17 12.86 7.13
N THR A 116 -15.31 14.11 6.67
CA THR A 116 -14.20 14.84 6.06
C THR A 116 -12.93 14.81 6.94
N ARG A 117 -13.08 14.90 8.26
CA ARG A 117 -11.97 14.75 9.20
C ARG A 117 -11.30 13.38 9.11
N GLN A 118 -12.06 12.29 9.21
CA GLN A 118 -11.52 10.92 9.10
C GLN A 118 -10.87 10.65 7.75
N ARG A 119 -11.45 11.15 6.65
CA ARG A 119 -10.82 11.08 5.33
C ARG A 119 -9.48 11.80 5.34
N LEU A 120 -9.43 13.02 5.87
CA LEU A 120 -8.19 13.77 6.00
C LEU A 120 -7.18 13.08 6.93
N ASP A 121 -7.63 12.37 7.97
CA ASP A 121 -6.73 11.62 8.85
C ASP A 121 -6.07 10.44 8.13
N TYR A 122 -6.73 9.86 7.10
CA TYR A 122 -6.13 8.81 6.25
C TYR A 122 -4.88 9.27 5.52
N ILE A 123 -4.76 10.55 5.16
CA ILE A 123 -3.55 11.05 4.49
C ILE A 123 -2.29 10.84 5.35
N ASN A 124 -2.44 10.71 6.66
CA ASN A 124 -1.33 10.46 7.57
C ASN A 124 -0.81 9.01 7.50
N TRP A 125 -1.57 8.10 6.89
CA TRP A 125 -1.17 6.71 6.64
C TRP A 125 -0.41 6.54 5.33
N LEU A 126 -0.65 7.42 4.35
CA LEU A 126 0.12 7.47 3.11
C LEU A 126 1.47 8.12 3.40
N TYR A 127 2.53 7.74 2.69
CA TYR A 127 3.82 8.43 2.75
C TYR A 127 3.95 9.47 1.67
N VAL A 128 3.49 9.20 0.44
CA VAL A 128 3.73 10.08 -0.72
C VAL A 128 2.50 10.36 -1.57
N TYR A 129 1.56 9.42 -1.68
CA TYR A 129 0.47 9.56 -2.64
C TYR A 129 -0.42 10.77 -2.35
N ALA A 130 -0.62 11.61 -3.38
CA ALA A 130 -1.47 12.80 -3.34
C ALA A 130 -1.15 13.77 -2.18
N LYS A 131 0.11 13.79 -1.73
CA LYS A 131 0.62 14.71 -0.72
C LYS A 131 1.34 15.89 -1.33
N ASP A 132 1.30 17.00 -0.61
CA ASP A 132 2.04 18.20 -0.99
C ASP A 132 3.52 18.09 -0.58
N TYR A 133 3.73 17.64 0.66
CA TYR A 133 5.01 17.36 1.27
C TYR A 133 4.89 16.12 2.15
N THR A 134 6.02 15.54 2.54
CA THR A 134 6.07 14.45 3.52
C THR A 134 7.09 14.74 4.62
N LYS A 135 6.85 14.15 5.80
CA LYS A 135 7.73 14.23 6.97
C LYS A 135 8.66 13.04 6.95
N LEU A 136 9.97 13.29 6.97
CA LEU A 136 10.97 12.24 6.88
C LEU A 136 11.85 12.20 8.13
N PRO A 137 12.33 11.02 8.57
CA PRO A 137 13.46 10.95 9.48
C PRO A 137 14.64 11.76 8.91
N VAL A 138 15.41 12.42 9.78
CA VAL A 138 16.54 13.28 9.38
C VAL A 138 17.47 12.55 8.40
N ARG A 139 17.81 11.30 8.72
CA ARG A 139 18.64 10.43 7.88
C ARG A 139 18.11 10.26 6.45
N MET A 140 16.80 10.09 6.27
CA MET A 140 16.19 9.93 4.95
C MET A 140 16.07 11.28 4.22
N ALA A 141 15.83 12.37 4.96
CA ALA A 141 15.80 13.71 4.38
C ALA A 141 17.15 14.13 3.80
N GLU A 142 18.25 13.77 4.46
CA GLU A 142 19.61 13.98 3.93
C GLU A 142 19.83 13.23 2.61
N LEU A 143 19.35 11.98 2.49
CA LEU A 143 19.41 11.23 1.24
C LEU A 143 18.58 11.88 0.12
N VAL A 144 17.41 12.45 0.45
CA VAL A 144 16.62 13.20 -0.53
C VAL A 144 17.40 14.42 -1.01
N ASP A 145 17.99 15.18 -0.10
CA ASP A 145 18.74 16.39 -0.45
C ASP A 145 19.97 16.06 -1.32
N ASP A 146 20.71 15.03 -0.96
CA ASP A 146 21.85 14.53 -1.73
C ASP A 146 21.40 14.09 -3.14
N TYR A 147 20.33 13.30 -3.23
CA TYR A 147 19.78 12.85 -4.50
C TYR A 147 19.40 14.05 -5.38
N VAL A 148 18.61 14.99 -4.84
CA VAL A 148 18.16 16.19 -5.58
C VAL A 148 19.35 17.00 -6.08
N ALA A 149 20.34 17.23 -5.23
CA ALA A 149 21.53 18.00 -5.58
C ALA A 149 22.35 17.30 -6.69
N GLN A 150 22.58 16.01 -6.55
CA GLN A 150 23.38 15.23 -7.51
C GLN A 150 22.67 15.07 -8.85
N THR A 151 21.40 14.66 -8.85
CA THR A 151 20.65 14.54 -10.11
C THR A 151 20.49 15.91 -10.78
N GLY A 152 20.29 16.97 -10.00
CA GLY A 152 20.23 18.34 -10.52
C GLY A 152 21.53 18.75 -11.23
N ALA A 153 22.69 18.42 -10.66
CA ALA A 153 23.99 18.68 -11.27
C ALA A 153 24.23 17.84 -12.54
N LEU A 154 23.90 16.53 -12.48
CA LEU A 154 24.07 15.60 -13.60
C LEU A 154 23.15 15.94 -14.78
N SER A 155 21.94 16.42 -14.52
CA SER A 155 21.01 16.87 -15.57
C SER A 155 21.52 18.09 -16.35
N GLN A 156 22.53 18.82 -15.86
CA GLN A 156 23.16 19.93 -16.60
C GLN A 156 24.30 19.49 -17.52
N LEU A 157 24.67 18.20 -17.52
CA LEU A 157 25.68 17.68 -18.43
C LEU A 157 25.16 17.70 -19.88
N PRO A 158 26.03 17.92 -20.87
CA PRO A 158 25.62 17.94 -22.28
C PRO A 158 25.21 16.56 -22.79
N GLU A 159 25.82 15.50 -22.28
CA GLU A 159 25.53 14.12 -22.65
C GLU A 159 24.62 13.47 -21.60
N PRO A 160 23.74 12.53 -22.01
CA PRO A 160 22.95 11.75 -21.06
C PRO A 160 23.85 10.98 -20.08
N TRP A 161 23.47 10.96 -18.81
CA TRP A 161 24.18 10.19 -17.79
C TRP A 161 23.44 8.88 -17.49
N VAL A 162 24.21 7.83 -17.20
CA VAL A 162 23.68 6.48 -16.97
C VAL A 162 23.50 6.23 -15.49
N ARG A 163 22.25 6.03 -15.05
CA ARG A 163 21.90 5.82 -13.64
C ARG A 163 22.58 4.61 -13.02
N TYR A 164 22.68 3.51 -13.77
CA TYR A 164 23.31 2.27 -13.29
C TYR A 164 24.82 2.41 -13.01
N GLU A 165 25.53 3.25 -13.77
CA GLU A 165 26.98 3.40 -13.67
C GLU A 165 27.40 4.55 -12.75
N THR A 166 26.45 5.43 -12.40
CA THR A 166 26.73 6.64 -11.63
C THR A 166 26.85 6.33 -10.14
N ALA A 167 28.07 6.04 -9.70
CA ALA A 167 28.38 5.66 -8.31
C ALA A 167 28.05 6.73 -7.26
N THR A 168 27.78 7.97 -7.65
CA THR A 168 27.47 9.06 -6.72
C THR A 168 26.00 9.13 -6.32
N VAL A 169 25.08 8.62 -7.16
CA VAL A 169 23.64 8.73 -6.92
C VAL A 169 23.15 7.53 -6.10
N PHE A 170 22.72 7.81 -4.88
CA PHE A 170 22.25 6.79 -3.94
C PHE A 170 20.73 6.74 -3.86
N ASP A 171 20.20 5.54 -3.63
CA ASP A 171 18.79 5.32 -3.38
C ASP A 171 18.39 5.91 -2.00
N VAL A 172 17.21 6.54 -1.94
CA VAL A 172 16.70 7.23 -0.75
C VAL A 172 16.00 6.22 0.17
N PHE A 173 16.77 5.30 0.75
CA PHE A 173 16.25 4.20 1.57
C PHE A 173 16.29 4.50 3.06
N GLU A 174 15.23 4.11 3.78
CA GLU A 174 15.15 4.20 5.24
C GLU A 174 14.69 2.85 5.82
N PRO A 175 15.63 1.99 6.27
CA PRO A 175 15.32 0.62 6.69
C PRO A 175 14.44 0.55 7.95
N THR A 176 14.33 1.61 8.74
CA THR A 176 13.46 1.63 9.91
C THR A 176 11.99 1.43 9.56
N PHE A 177 11.54 1.86 8.38
CA PHE A 177 10.17 1.58 7.93
C PHE A 177 9.93 0.10 7.65
N LEU A 178 10.98 -0.64 7.28
CA LEU A 178 10.93 -2.08 7.00
C LEU A 178 11.43 -2.93 8.17
N SER A 179 11.64 -2.33 9.35
CA SER A 179 12.20 -3.06 10.49
C SER A 179 11.42 -4.35 10.82
N PRO A 180 10.07 -4.39 10.81
CA PRO A 180 9.35 -5.62 11.14
C PRO A 180 9.68 -6.79 10.21
N SER A 181 9.90 -6.53 8.92
CA SER A 181 10.23 -7.55 7.93
C SER A 181 11.72 -7.90 7.97
N LEU A 182 12.60 -6.92 8.21
CA LEU A 182 14.04 -7.12 8.29
C LEU A 182 14.50 -7.83 9.58
N THR A 183 13.68 -7.82 10.63
CA THR A 183 13.95 -8.55 11.89
C THR A 183 13.44 -9.99 11.91
N LEU A 184 12.82 -10.47 10.82
CA LEU A 184 12.39 -11.86 10.72
C LEU A 184 13.60 -12.78 10.57
N LYS A 185 13.47 -14.03 11.05
CA LYS A 185 14.52 -15.05 10.92
C LYS A 185 14.92 -15.31 9.45
N HIS A 186 13.95 -15.25 8.54
CA HIS A 186 14.14 -15.46 7.10
C HIS A 186 14.07 -14.12 6.34
N ASN A 187 14.87 -13.13 6.76
CA ASN A 187 14.93 -11.82 6.11
C ASN A 187 15.86 -11.82 4.88
N LEU A 188 15.71 -10.80 4.02
CA LEU A 188 16.56 -10.56 2.85
C LEU A 188 17.62 -9.47 3.11
N GLY A 189 17.97 -9.19 4.38
CA GLY A 189 18.90 -8.13 4.76
C GLY A 189 20.29 -8.29 4.12
N HIS A 190 20.75 -9.52 3.92
CA HIS A 190 22.00 -9.81 3.21
C HIS A 190 21.99 -9.39 1.74
N LEU A 191 20.83 -9.43 1.06
CA LEU A 191 20.70 -8.89 -0.30
C LEU A 191 20.54 -7.37 -0.29
N VAL A 192 19.81 -6.81 0.69
CA VAL A 192 19.58 -5.36 0.80
C VAL A 192 20.90 -4.60 1.01
N PHE A 193 21.69 -5.03 2.00
CA PHE A 193 22.89 -4.30 2.44
C PHE A 193 24.20 -4.92 1.93
N GLY A 194 24.17 -6.17 1.47
CA GLY A 194 25.36 -7.01 1.37
C GLY A 194 25.63 -7.74 2.70
N PRO A 195 26.18 -8.97 2.67
CA PRO A 195 26.33 -9.81 3.86
C PRO A 195 27.27 -9.20 4.90
N GLU A 196 28.34 -8.53 4.47
CA GLU A 196 29.33 -7.90 5.36
C GLU A 196 28.71 -6.72 6.10
N LEU A 197 28.09 -5.80 5.35
CA LEU A 197 27.46 -4.62 5.93
C LEU A 197 26.31 -5.02 6.84
N TRP A 198 25.44 -5.95 6.42
CA TRP A 198 24.32 -6.45 7.22
C TRP A 198 24.77 -7.00 8.57
N THR A 199 25.84 -7.81 8.58
CA THR A 199 26.40 -8.35 9.82
C THR A 199 27.02 -7.24 10.69
N ALA A 200 27.77 -6.32 10.07
CA ALA A 200 28.46 -5.24 10.78
C ALA A 200 27.49 -4.28 11.50
N ILE A 201 26.29 -4.09 10.96
CA ILE A 201 25.25 -3.25 11.56
C ILE A 201 24.32 -4.03 12.51
N GLY A 202 24.65 -5.28 12.83
CA GLY A 202 23.94 -6.11 13.82
C GLY A 202 22.77 -6.92 13.25
N GLY A 203 22.70 -7.06 11.93
CA GLY A 203 21.74 -7.92 11.26
C GLY A 203 22.06 -9.41 11.40
N GLU A 204 21.02 -10.24 11.48
CA GLU A 204 21.16 -11.70 11.49
C GLU A 204 21.15 -12.21 10.04
N LEU A 205 22.21 -12.89 9.62
CA LEU A 205 22.29 -13.54 8.32
C LEU A 205 21.27 -14.69 8.25
N SER A 206 20.39 -14.65 7.25
CA SER A 206 19.56 -15.81 6.93
C SER A 206 20.41 -16.94 6.36
N ASP A 207 19.82 -18.14 6.23
CA ASP A 207 20.47 -19.30 5.61
C ASP A 207 20.72 -19.14 4.10
N GLN A 208 20.30 -18.03 3.49
CA GLN A 208 20.45 -17.72 2.07
C GLN A 208 19.90 -18.79 1.12
N SER A 209 18.98 -19.62 1.62
CA SER A 209 18.27 -20.66 0.87
C SER A 209 17.00 -20.15 0.18
N ASP A 210 16.69 -18.86 0.36
CA ASP A 210 15.49 -18.25 -0.20
C ASP A 210 15.52 -18.21 -1.74
N PRO A 211 14.36 -18.27 -2.41
CA PRO A 211 14.27 -18.30 -3.87
C PRO A 211 14.85 -17.08 -4.58
N VAL A 212 14.88 -15.92 -3.93
CA VAL A 212 15.37 -14.66 -4.52
C VAL A 212 16.90 -14.68 -4.54
N THR A 213 17.54 -15.08 -3.44
CA THR A 213 19.00 -15.28 -3.40
C THR A 213 19.43 -16.36 -4.37
N ALA A 214 18.69 -17.48 -4.46
CA ALA A 214 18.98 -18.53 -5.43
C ALA A 214 18.95 -17.99 -6.88
N TYR A 215 17.92 -17.21 -7.22
CA TYR A 215 17.85 -16.54 -8.52
C TYR A 215 19.08 -15.67 -8.80
N PHE A 216 19.43 -14.73 -7.92
CA PHE A 216 20.59 -13.85 -8.19
C PHE A 216 21.92 -14.59 -8.21
N ARG A 217 22.04 -15.70 -7.47
CA ARG A 217 23.19 -16.62 -7.53
C ARG A 217 23.32 -17.28 -8.89
N GLU A 218 22.24 -17.84 -9.42
CA GLU A 218 22.18 -18.46 -10.75
C GLU A 218 22.56 -17.46 -11.85
N GLN A 219 22.20 -16.19 -11.67
CA GLN A 219 22.50 -15.12 -12.63
C GLN A 219 23.90 -14.50 -12.46
N GLY A 220 24.68 -14.90 -11.44
CA GLY A 220 25.98 -14.30 -11.16
C GLY A 220 25.92 -12.82 -10.72
N LEU A 221 24.78 -12.39 -10.16
CA LEU A 221 24.50 -10.99 -9.84
C LEU A 221 24.67 -10.65 -8.35
N LEU A 222 25.09 -11.59 -7.50
CA LEU A 222 25.19 -11.35 -6.05
C LEU A 222 26.17 -10.23 -5.65
N ASN A 223 27.13 -9.89 -6.52
CA ASN A 223 28.15 -8.87 -6.26
C ASN A 223 27.81 -7.49 -6.86
N GLN A 224 26.58 -7.28 -7.33
CA GLN A 224 26.15 -5.99 -7.87
C GLN A 224 26.11 -4.91 -6.77
N PRO A 225 26.32 -3.62 -7.12
CA PRO A 225 26.28 -2.53 -6.14
C PRO A 225 24.89 -2.42 -5.49
N THR A 226 24.84 -2.04 -4.22
CA THR A 226 23.56 -1.92 -3.49
C THR A 226 22.85 -0.60 -3.75
N PHE A 227 23.55 0.39 -4.32
CA PHE A 227 23.12 1.80 -4.45
C PHE A 227 22.77 2.47 -3.11
N LEU A 228 23.21 1.89 -1.99
CA LEU A 228 23.06 2.47 -0.66
C LEU A 228 24.27 3.33 -0.32
N ARG A 229 24.04 4.51 0.30
CA ARG A 229 25.10 5.40 0.77
C ARG A 229 25.98 4.68 1.82
N PRO A 230 27.32 4.58 1.60
CA PRO A 230 28.22 3.96 2.57
C PRO A 230 28.18 4.68 3.93
N ASN A 231 28.31 3.92 5.02
CA ASN A 231 28.35 4.43 6.41
C ASN A 231 27.12 5.23 6.88
N HIS A 232 26.01 5.20 6.14
CA HIS A 232 24.80 5.98 6.47
C HIS A 232 23.84 5.24 7.41
N TYR A 233 23.93 3.91 7.49
CA TYR A 233 22.92 3.04 8.11
C TYR A 233 23.33 2.46 9.46
N SER A 234 24.13 3.20 10.25
CA SER A 234 24.52 2.80 11.61
C SER A 234 23.98 3.79 12.64
N PRO A 235 23.05 3.39 13.54
CA PRO A 235 22.43 2.07 13.64
C PRO A 235 21.47 1.78 12.47
N VAL A 236 21.14 0.50 12.21
CA VAL A 236 20.20 0.12 11.13
C VAL A 236 18.86 0.77 11.35
N PHE A 237 18.30 0.59 12.55
CA PHE A 237 16.97 1.04 12.90
C PHE A 237 17.08 2.24 13.82
N LEU A 238 16.44 3.32 13.42
CA LEU A 238 16.31 4.50 14.26
C LEU A 238 15.32 4.22 15.40
N PRO A 239 15.52 4.81 16.58
CA PRO A 239 14.52 4.80 17.63
C PRO A 239 13.17 5.35 17.14
N LYS A 240 12.05 4.83 17.66
CA LYS A 240 10.69 5.29 17.29
C LYS A 240 10.50 6.79 17.50
N SER A 241 11.19 7.38 18.48
CA SER A 241 11.18 8.82 18.74
C SER A 241 11.74 9.64 17.58
N GLU A 242 12.71 9.12 16.83
CA GLU A 242 13.34 9.78 15.69
C GLU A 242 12.55 9.61 14.40
N VAL A 243 11.73 8.55 14.28
CA VAL A 243 10.87 8.33 13.11
C VAL A 243 9.51 9.04 13.25
N ARG A 244 9.12 9.41 14.48
CA ARG A 244 7.82 10.05 14.78
C ARG A 244 7.97 11.36 15.54
N ALA A 245 9.15 11.98 15.50
CA ALA A 245 9.42 13.21 16.24
C ALA A 245 8.45 14.34 15.83
N LEU A 246 8.07 15.17 16.79
CA LEU A 246 7.55 16.50 16.48
C LEU A 246 8.72 17.32 15.92
N GLY A 247 8.60 17.81 14.69
CA GLY A 247 9.66 18.60 14.04
C GLY A 247 10.50 17.87 13.00
N LEU A 248 10.05 16.71 12.50
CA LEU A 248 10.70 16.08 11.36
C LEU A 248 10.77 17.02 10.14
N PRO A 249 11.88 17.01 9.40
CA PRO A 249 12.02 17.80 8.18
C PRO A 249 10.92 17.46 7.17
N HIS A 250 10.42 18.50 6.49
CA HIS A 250 9.51 18.37 5.36
C HIS A 250 10.31 18.34 4.06
N ARG A 251 9.94 17.44 3.15
CA ARG A 251 10.41 17.46 1.76
C ARG A 251 9.22 17.45 0.81
N ASP A 252 9.39 18.16 -0.30
CA ASP A 252 8.38 18.26 -1.33
C ASP A 252 8.12 16.89 -1.96
N VAL A 253 6.86 16.66 -2.32
CA VAL A 253 6.49 15.50 -3.12
C VAL A 253 6.31 15.95 -4.57
N TYR A 254 7.07 15.35 -5.46
CA TYR A 254 7.00 15.57 -6.89
C TYR A 254 5.85 14.77 -7.49
N THR A 255 5.19 15.35 -8.51
CA THR A 255 4.05 14.73 -9.20
C THR A 255 4.34 14.68 -10.69
N TYR A 256 4.10 13.53 -11.33
CA TYR A 256 4.34 13.33 -12.75
C TYR A 256 3.10 12.77 -13.46
N ARG A 257 2.97 13.18 -14.72
CA ARG A 257 2.07 12.61 -15.71
C ARG A 257 2.80 11.48 -16.43
N HIS A 258 2.15 10.32 -16.47
CA HIS A 258 2.48 9.15 -17.27
C HIS A 258 1.15 8.49 -17.70
N VAL A 259 1.14 7.18 -17.99
CA VAL A 259 -0.09 6.37 -18.13
C VAL A 259 -1.01 6.54 -16.92
N LYS A 260 -0.43 6.62 -15.72
CA LYS A 260 -1.08 6.99 -14.45
C LYS A 260 -0.27 8.06 -13.74
N GLN A 261 -0.86 8.67 -12.72
CA GLN A 261 -0.20 9.70 -11.92
C GLN A 261 0.86 9.05 -11.03
N ILE A 262 2.04 9.67 -10.98
CA ILE A 262 3.16 9.21 -10.14
C ILE A 262 3.44 10.29 -9.09
N TRP A 263 3.67 9.86 -7.86
CA TRP A 263 4.06 10.72 -6.72
C TRP A 263 5.36 10.17 -6.13
N SER A 264 6.34 11.04 -5.87
CA SER A 264 7.66 10.64 -5.36
C SER A 264 8.28 11.72 -4.48
N ILE A 265 9.15 11.33 -3.55
CA ILE A 265 10.04 12.27 -2.84
C ILE A 265 11.33 12.56 -3.62
N THR A 266 11.63 11.77 -4.65
CA THR A 266 12.75 12.02 -5.56
C THR A 266 12.24 12.71 -6.83
N PRO A 267 12.94 13.73 -7.33
CA PRO A 267 12.62 14.31 -8.62
C PRO A 267 12.96 13.33 -9.74
N ALA A 268 12.30 13.55 -10.86
CA ALA A 268 12.67 13.01 -12.14
C ALA A 268 14.05 13.53 -12.55
N ALA A 269 14.99 12.63 -12.79
CA ALA A 269 16.29 12.94 -13.34
C ALA A 269 16.14 13.22 -14.85
N GLU A 270 16.19 14.50 -15.22
CA GLU A 270 16.28 14.91 -16.62
C GLU A 270 17.64 14.47 -17.20
N ASN A 271 17.68 14.22 -18.51
CA ASN A 271 18.89 13.80 -19.22
C ASN A 271 19.56 12.54 -18.62
N SER A 272 18.76 11.61 -18.07
CA SER A 272 19.24 10.35 -17.51
C SER A 272 18.74 9.16 -18.31
N GLN A 273 19.55 8.09 -18.36
CA GLN A 273 19.21 6.80 -18.95
C GLN A 273 19.41 5.70 -17.92
N GLY A 274 18.57 4.65 -17.98
CA GLY A 274 18.69 3.54 -17.04
C GLY A 274 19.96 2.72 -17.26
N MET A 275 20.24 2.38 -18.52
CA MET A 275 21.36 1.55 -18.96
C MET A 275 22.05 2.19 -20.17
N PRO A 276 23.34 1.89 -20.43
CA PRO A 276 24.04 2.37 -21.61
C PRO A 276 23.35 1.90 -22.89
N ASP A 277 23.27 2.78 -23.90
CA ASP A 277 22.72 2.49 -25.23
C ASP A 277 21.24 2.04 -25.24
N VAL A 278 20.52 2.26 -24.14
CA VAL A 278 19.12 1.93 -24.00
C VAL A 278 18.32 3.21 -23.79
N GLU A 279 17.45 3.53 -24.76
CA GLU A 279 16.48 4.60 -24.57
C GLU A 279 15.44 4.19 -23.52
N ASP A 280 15.32 4.97 -22.47
CA ASP A 280 14.24 4.83 -21.50
C ASP A 280 12.90 5.06 -22.22
N SER A 281 12.00 4.09 -22.11
CA SER A 281 10.71 4.14 -22.82
C SER A 281 9.68 5.09 -22.20
N ALA A 282 9.98 5.67 -21.02
CA ALA A 282 8.99 6.35 -20.19
C ALA A 282 9.12 7.87 -20.21
N ASP A 283 8.15 8.54 -20.86
CA ASP A 283 8.04 9.99 -20.84
C ASP A 283 7.31 10.47 -19.56
N LEU A 284 8.04 11.17 -18.68
CA LEU A 284 7.53 11.66 -17.41
C LEU A 284 7.45 13.19 -17.41
N THR A 285 6.24 13.72 -17.58
CA THR A 285 6.03 15.18 -17.53
C THR A 285 5.70 15.63 -16.11
N ARG A 286 6.49 16.54 -15.54
CA ARG A 286 6.22 17.09 -14.20
C ARG A 286 4.91 17.89 -14.19
N ILE A 287 4.06 17.64 -13.20
CA ILE A 287 2.82 18.40 -12.96
C ILE A 287 3.08 19.40 -11.83
N ILE A 288 2.79 20.69 -12.07
CA ILE A 288 3.02 21.79 -11.13
C ILE A 288 1.80 22.73 -11.05
N GLY A 289 1.84 23.68 -10.12
CA GLY A 289 0.83 24.74 -10.00
C GLY A 289 -0.58 24.25 -9.67
N THR A 290 -1.59 24.95 -10.18
CA THR A 290 -3.01 24.70 -9.89
C THR A 290 -3.47 23.31 -10.31
N GLU A 291 -2.86 22.73 -11.35
CA GLU A 291 -3.15 21.36 -11.76
C GLU A 291 -2.75 20.36 -10.67
N ARG A 292 -1.52 20.49 -10.14
CA ARG A 292 -1.05 19.65 -9.03
C ARG A 292 -1.89 19.85 -7.77
N GLU A 293 -2.21 21.10 -7.43
CA GLU A 293 -3.05 21.43 -6.26
C GLU A 293 -4.40 20.71 -6.31
N HIS A 294 -5.02 20.62 -7.48
CA HIS A 294 -6.29 19.92 -7.67
C HIS A 294 -6.20 18.39 -7.52
N MET A 295 -4.99 17.83 -7.61
CA MET A 295 -4.73 16.41 -7.43
C MET A 295 -4.38 16.05 -5.98
N LEU A 296 -4.11 17.04 -5.12
CA LEU A 296 -3.83 16.80 -3.70
C LEU A 296 -5.04 16.15 -3.02
N PHE A 297 -4.76 15.17 -2.17
CA PHE A 297 -5.78 14.45 -1.41
C PHE A 297 -6.67 15.41 -0.61
N SER A 298 -6.05 16.40 0.03
CA SER A 298 -6.73 17.42 0.81
C SER A 298 -7.69 18.26 -0.05
N TYR A 299 -7.33 18.57 -1.29
CA TYR A 299 -8.19 19.26 -2.23
C TYR A 299 -9.35 18.37 -2.66
N ILE A 300 -9.08 17.12 -3.05
CA ILE A 300 -10.11 16.17 -3.47
C ILE A 300 -11.18 16.03 -2.37
N VAL A 301 -10.76 15.78 -1.13
CA VAL A 301 -11.68 15.60 0.00
C VAL A 301 -12.44 16.89 0.34
N LYS A 302 -11.76 18.04 0.42
CA LYS A 302 -12.38 19.29 0.88
C LYS A 302 -13.23 19.99 -0.20
N LYS A 303 -12.86 19.87 -1.48
CA LYS A 303 -13.39 20.73 -2.55
C LYS A 303 -14.26 19.99 -3.56
N THR A 304 -14.07 18.69 -3.74
CA THR A 304 -14.77 17.97 -4.82
C THR A 304 -15.93 17.11 -4.35
N GLN A 305 -16.09 16.91 -3.03
CA GLN A 305 -16.97 15.90 -2.43
C GLN A 305 -16.77 14.48 -2.99
N LYS A 306 -15.74 14.26 -3.82
CA LYS A 306 -15.38 12.94 -4.33
C LYS A 306 -14.70 12.15 -3.23
N VAL A 307 -14.81 10.84 -3.39
CA VAL A 307 -13.95 9.89 -2.70
C VAL A 307 -12.59 9.89 -3.41
N ALA A 308 -11.50 9.98 -2.64
CA ALA A 308 -10.15 10.16 -3.16
C ALA A 308 -9.40 8.85 -3.44
N ILE A 309 -9.98 7.67 -3.16
CA ILE A 309 -9.19 6.42 -3.04
C ILE A 309 -9.94 5.15 -3.48
N GLY A 310 -9.16 4.11 -3.75
CA GLY A 310 -9.51 2.91 -4.50
C GLY A 310 -10.04 1.73 -3.65
N PRO A 311 -10.21 0.55 -4.26
CA PRO A 311 -11.01 -0.55 -3.70
C PRO A 311 -10.45 -1.21 -2.43
N LEU A 312 -9.13 -1.17 -2.17
CA LEU A 312 -8.56 -1.72 -0.93
C LEU A 312 -8.84 -0.83 0.29
N GLU A 313 -9.18 0.45 0.09
CA GLU A 313 -9.65 1.34 1.17
C GLU A 313 -11.13 1.12 1.52
N TYR A 314 -11.84 0.30 0.72
CA TYR A 314 -13.19 -0.16 1.01
C TYR A 314 -13.26 -1.64 1.36
N CYS A 315 -12.12 -2.29 1.62
CA CYS A 315 -12.09 -3.58 2.29
C CYS A 315 -12.39 -3.42 3.79
N GLY A 316 -13.57 -2.86 4.11
CA GLY A 316 -14.33 -3.50 5.16
C GLY A 316 -14.58 -4.92 4.68
N THR A 317 -14.35 -5.92 5.52
CA THR A 317 -14.80 -7.29 5.22
C THR A 317 -16.32 -7.27 5.26
N GLY A 318 -16.92 -6.70 4.23
CA GLY A 318 -18.35 -6.58 4.12
C GLY A 318 -18.88 -7.99 4.00
N HIS A 319 -19.56 -8.46 5.04
CA HIS A 319 -20.05 -9.83 5.05
C HIS A 319 -21.53 -9.84 4.65
N ARG A 320 -22.00 -11.01 4.25
CA ARG A 320 -23.39 -11.19 3.84
C ARG A 320 -24.19 -11.72 5.01
N VAL A 321 -25.24 -11.02 5.40
CA VAL A 321 -26.23 -11.52 6.34
C VAL A 321 -27.42 -12.03 5.54
N THR A 322 -27.55 -13.36 5.47
CA THR A 322 -28.64 -14.04 4.76
C THR A 322 -29.70 -14.49 5.75
N VAL A 323 -30.94 -14.01 5.57
CA VAL A 323 -32.09 -14.45 6.36
C VAL A 323 -33.23 -14.84 5.43
N GLY A 324 -33.54 -16.15 5.40
CA GLY A 324 -34.49 -16.71 4.43
C GLY A 324 -33.98 -16.51 3.00
N ARG A 325 -34.77 -15.84 2.15
CA ARG A 325 -34.41 -15.50 0.77
C ARG A 325 -33.74 -14.13 0.61
N LYS A 326 -33.64 -13.35 1.68
CA LYS A 326 -33.09 -11.99 1.63
C LYS A 326 -31.64 -12.00 2.09
N THR A 327 -30.76 -11.46 1.25
CA THR A 327 -29.34 -11.26 1.57
C THR A 327 -29.09 -9.77 1.66
N ILE A 328 -28.50 -9.32 2.75
CA ILE A 328 -28.06 -7.94 2.93
C ILE A 328 -26.54 -7.94 3.00
N ALA A 329 -25.91 -7.08 2.22
CA ALA A 329 -24.49 -6.78 2.36
C ALA A 329 -24.35 -5.81 3.54
N VAL A 330 -23.57 -6.20 4.54
CA VAL A 330 -23.31 -5.36 5.71
C VAL A 330 -21.86 -4.92 5.67
N PRO A 331 -21.55 -3.64 5.99
CA PRO A 331 -20.19 -3.09 5.86
C PRO A 331 -19.21 -3.74 6.83
N CYS A 332 -19.70 -4.18 7.99
CA CYS A 332 -18.90 -4.78 9.03
C CYS A 332 -19.76 -5.65 9.95
N TYR A 333 -19.05 -6.45 10.73
CA TYR A 333 -19.58 -7.19 11.85
C TYR A 333 -20.16 -6.29 12.94
N GLY A 334 -21.46 -6.44 13.22
CA GLY A 334 -22.15 -5.65 14.24
C GLY A 334 -22.56 -4.26 13.74
N ASP A 335 -22.81 -4.13 12.44
CA ASP A 335 -23.22 -2.87 11.82
C ASP A 335 -24.44 -2.24 12.56
N PRO A 336 -24.29 -1.02 13.10
CA PRO A 336 -25.37 -0.33 13.81
C PRO A 336 -26.51 0.09 12.87
N SER A 337 -26.33 0.05 11.55
CA SER A 337 -27.39 0.33 10.57
C SER A 337 -28.37 -0.83 10.37
N LEU A 338 -27.99 -2.05 10.78
CA LEU A 338 -28.87 -3.21 10.71
C LEU A 338 -30.13 -3.01 11.56
N SER A 339 -31.27 -3.59 11.15
CA SER A 339 -32.37 -3.74 12.10
C SER A 339 -31.99 -4.75 13.19
N ASP A 340 -32.64 -4.69 14.36
CA ASP A 340 -32.40 -5.63 15.46
C ASP A 340 -32.47 -7.10 15.00
N PHE A 341 -33.42 -7.39 14.11
CA PHE A 341 -33.59 -8.69 13.49
C PHE A 341 -32.34 -9.18 12.72
N TYR A 342 -31.73 -8.33 11.90
CA TYR A 342 -30.54 -8.70 11.13
C TYR A 342 -29.28 -8.72 12.01
N ALA A 343 -29.18 -7.82 12.99
CA ALA A 343 -28.08 -7.80 13.95
C ALA A 343 -28.04 -9.07 14.81
N GLU A 344 -29.19 -9.52 15.33
CA GLU A 344 -29.28 -10.76 16.09
C GLU A 344 -28.84 -11.96 15.24
N ARG A 345 -29.30 -12.03 13.99
CA ARG A 345 -28.97 -13.14 13.08
C ARG A 345 -27.51 -13.17 12.70
N ASP A 346 -26.91 -12.00 12.48
CA ASP A 346 -25.48 -11.87 12.23
C ASP A 346 -24.65 -12.37 13.42
N LEU A 347 -24.92 -11.84 14.62
CA LEU A 347 -24.21 -12.23 15.85
C LEU A 347 -24.40 -13.73 16.16
N LYS A 348 -25.62 -14.24 16.03
CA LYS A 348 -25.93 -15.66 16.20
C LYS A 348 -25.18 -16.53 15.20
N GLY A 349 -25.00 -16.06 13.96
CA GLY A 349 -24.22 -16.75 12.94
C GLY A 349 -22.75 -16.97 13.33
N ARG A 350 -22.18 -16.07 14.14
CA ARG A 350 -20.78 -16.13 14.59
C ARG A 350 -20.57 -16.93 15.86
N LEU A 351 -21.49 -16.79 16.80
CA LEU A 351 -21.42 -17.51 18.07
C LEU A 351 -21.75 -19.00 17.90
N LEU A 352 -22.38 -19.38 16.78
CA LEU A 352 -22.61 -20.77 16.45
C LEU A 352 -21.35 -21.41 15.84
N PRO A 353 -20.92 -22.58 16.35
CA PRO A 353 -19.88 -23.37 15.70
C PRO A 353 -20.21 -23.64 14.23
N SER A 354 -19.18 -23.67 13.39
CA SER A 354 -19.28 -24.14 12.01
C SER A 354 -19.90 -25.53 11.99
N ALA A 355 -21.04 -25.69 11.31
CA ALA A 355 -21.61 -27.02 11.09
C ALA A 355 -20.95 -27.68 9.88
N THR A 356 -20.62 -28.96 10.01
CA THR A 356 -20.23 -29.81 8.89
C THR A 356 -21.36 -29.83 7.85
N PRO A 357 -21.05 -29.80 6.54
CA PRO A 357 -22.07 -29.92 5.50
C PRO A 357 -23.00 -31.12 5.75
N GLY A 358 -24.31 -30.87 5.72
CA GLY A 358 -25.34 -31.89 5.97
C GLY A 358 -25.78 -32.05 7.43
N GLN A 359 -25.09 -31.46 8.40
CA GLN A 359 -25.53 -31.46 9.81
C GLN A 359 -26.34 -30.21 10.16
N ARG A 360 -27.37 -30.37 11.00
CA ARG A 360 -28.09 -29.24 11.57
C ARG A 360 -27.14 -28.44 12.46
N ARG A 361 -27.10 -27.12 12.27
CA ARG A 361 -26.35 -26.23 13.18
C ARG A 361 -26.84 -26.43 14.61
N PRO A 362 -25.94 -26.62 15.59
CA PRO A 362 -26.34 -26.71 16.99
C PRO A 362 -27.04 -25.40 17.41
N SER A 363 -27.90 -25.47 18.42
CA SER A 363 -28.42 -24.26 19.07
C SER A 363 -27.34 -23.62 19.93
N LEU A 364 -27.44 -22.32 20.18
CA LEU A 364 -26.60 -21.65 21.18
C LEU A 364 -26.85 -22.27 22.55
N GLY A 365 -25.78 -22.64 23.26
CA GLY A 365 -25.87 -22.95 24.68
C GLY A 365 -26.23 -21.73 25.51
N GLU A 366 -26.43 -21.91 26.82
CA GLU A 366 -26.78 -20.84 27.75
C GLU A 366 -25.73 -19.72 27.74
N ALA A 367 -24.43 -20.08 27.80
CA ALA A 367 -23.33 -19.12 27.72
C ALA A 367 -23.35 -18.30 26.41
N GLY A 368 -23.59 -18.96 25.27
CA GLY A 368 -23.69 -18.28 23.97
C GLY A 368 -24.93 -17.40 23.85
N THR A 369 -26.03 -17.77 24.51
CA THR A 369 -27.26 -16.95 24.56
C THR A 369 -27.06 -15.71 25.42
N THR A 370 -26.36 -15.83 26.55
CA THR A 370 -26.01 -14.71 27.43
C THR A 370 -25.07 -13.74 26.71
N GLU A 371 -24.05 -14.25 26.01
CA GLU A 371 -23.13 -13.41 25.22
C GLU A 371 -23.85 -12.70 24.06
N LEU A 372 -24.76 -13.40 23.35
CA LEU A 372 -25.58 -12.79 22.31
C LEU A 372 -26.41 -11.62 22.84
N LYS A 373 -27.09 -11.79 23.98
CA LYS A 373 -27.89 -10.73 24.61
C LYS A 373 -27.01 -9.55 25.00
N LYS A 374 -25.84 -9.80 25.61
CA LYS A 374 -24.88 -8.77 26.01
C LYS A 374 -24.42 -7.94 24.81
N GLN A 375 -24.05 -8.58 23.70
CA GLN A 375 -23.62 -7.90 22.48
C GLN A 375 -24.76 -7.11 21.81
N LEU A 376 -25.99 -7.66 21.80
CA LEU A 376 -27.16 -6.94 21.29
C LEU A 376 -27.46 -5.68 22.11
N THR A 377 -27.43 -5.77 23.44
CA THR A 377 -27.64 -4.60 24.31
C THR A 377 -26.57 -3.53 24.06
N ALA A 378 -25.31 -3.92 23.88
CA ALA A 378 -24.24 -2.98 23.54
C ALA A 378 -24.48 -2.31 22.18
N MET A 379 -24.92 -3.06 21.16
CA MET A 379 -25.25 -2.51 19.84
C MET A 379 -26.43 -1.52 19.90
N SER A 380 -27.49 -1.85 20.64
CA SER A 380 -28.64 -0.95 20.82
C SER A 380 -28.22 0.35 21.50
N ALA A 381 -27.36 0.28 22.52
CA ALA A 381 -26.82 1.47 23.19
C ALA A 381 -26.01 2.37 22.23
N SER A 382 -25.18 1.78 21.37
CA SER A 382 -24.43 2.53 20.34
C SER A 382 -25.35 3.23 19.33
N ARG A 383 -26.46 2.60 18.94
CA ARG A 383 -27.46 3.23 18.05
C ARG A 383 -28.14 4.42 18.70
N SER A 384 -28.55 4.29 19.96
CA SER A 384 -29.15 5.41 20.72
C SER A 384 -28.19 6.59 20.83
N ARG A 385 -26.90 6.33 21.09
CA ARG A 385 -25.86 7.37 21.13
C ARG A 385 -25.65 8.04 19.77
N LYS A 386 -25.67 7.27 18.68
CA LYS A 386 -25.53 7.79 17.32
C LYS A 386 -26.71 8.69 16.94
N ARG A 387 -27.96 8.28 17.24
CA ARG A 387 -29.15 9.11 17.00
C ARG A 387 -29.07 10.44 17.74
N ALA A 388 -28.67 10.43 19.02
CA ALA A 388 -28.50 11.66 19.79
C ALA A 388 -27.46 12.61 19.15
N LEU A 389 -26.33 12.07 18.66
CA LEU A 389 -25.30 12.86 17.98
C LEU A 389 -25.73 13.40 16.60
N GLU A 390 -26.64 12.72 15.92
CA GLU A 390 -27.20 13.18 14.63
C GLU A 390 -28.25 14.27 14.86
N GLU A 391 -29.10 14.13 15.89
CA GLU A 391 -30.05 15.16 16.32
C GLU A 391 -29.36 16.47 16.75
N ASP A 392 -28.20 16.39 17.42
CA ASP A 392 -27.40 17.56 17.78
C ASP A 392 -26.83 18.30 16.55
N LYS A 393 -26.52 17.58 15.46
CA LYS A 393 -25.96 18.16 14.23
C LYS A 393 -27.02 18.79 13.34
N GLU A 394 -28.24 18.30 13.36
CA GLU A 394 -29.35 18.90 12.59
C GLU A 394 -29.77 20.27 13.14
N ASN A 395 -29.36 20.61 14.37
CA ASN A 395 -29.60 21.91 14.98
C ASN A 395 -28.53 22.99 14.66
N GLU A 396 -27.47 22.68 13.91
CA GLU A 396 -26.55 23.71 13.40
C GLU A 396 -27.12 24.38 12.14
N PRO A 397 -27.21 25.72 12.07
CA PRO A 397 -27.75 26.42 10.90
C PRO A 397 -26.83 26.23 9.69
N SER A 398 -27.20 25.32 8.80
CA SER A 398 -26.49 25.07 7.55
C SER A 398 -26.70 26.20 6.54
N GLN A 399 -25.59 26.73 6.00
CA GLN A 399 -25.66 27.70 4.90
C GLN A 399 -26.00 27.00 3.57
N PRO A 400 -26.93 27.54 2.76
CA PRO A 400 -27.36 26.89 1.53
C PRO A 400 -26.29 27.04 0.44
N VAL A 401 -25.56 25.96 0.18
CA VAL A 401 -24.70 25.85 -1.01
C VAL A 401 -25.54 25.27 -2.15
N LYS A 402 -25.80 26.06 -3.20
CA LYS A 402 -26.51 25.60 -4.40
C LYS A 402 -25.66 24.56 -5.16
N PRO A 403 -26.13 23.31 -5.34
CA PRO A 403 -25.37 22.32 -6.09
C PRO A 403 -25.55 22.53 -7.61
N LYS A 404 -24.43 22.64 -8.34
CA LYS A 404 -24.44 22.48 -9.80
C LYS A 404 -24.76 21.01 -10.14
N LYS A 405 -25.87 20.76 -10.84
CA LYS A 405 -26.25 19.42 -11.32
C LYS A 405 -25.19 18.89 -12.29
N ARG A 406 -24.43 17.89 -11.86
CA ARG A 406 -23.52 17.11 -12.71
C ARG A 406 -23.95 15.65 -12.68
N ARG A 407 -23.89 14.98 -13.82
CA ARG A 407 -24.30 13.58 -13.97
C ARG A 407 -23.37 12.68 -13.16
N MET A 408 -23.89 12.00 -12.14
CA MET A 408 -23.14 11.07 -11.30
C MET A 408 -23.04 9.70 -11.98
N ASN A 409 -21.89 9.04 -11.84
CA ASN A 409 -21.73 7.65 -12.28
C ASN A 409 -22.34 6.66 -11.26
N ALA A 410 -22.39 5.37 -11.62
CA ALA A 410 -23.00 4.33 -10.79
C ALA A 410 -22.34 4.20 -9.40
N ASP A 411 -21.02 4.28 -9.33
CA ASP A 411 -20.27 4.16 -8.08
C ASP A 411 -20.52 5.35 -7.14
N GLN A 412 -20.64 6.57 -7.68
CA GLN A 412 -21.00 7.76 -6.91
C GLN A 412 -22.41 7.69 -6.36
N ARG A 413 -23.37 7.14 -7.11
CA ARG A 413 -24.74 6.94 -6.62
C ARG A 413 -24.77 5.93 -5.47
N LEU A 414 -24.00 4.84 -5.59
CA LEU A 414 -23.88 3.81 -4.57
C LEU A 414 -23.25 4.34 -3.29
N ALA A 415 -22.13 5.08 -3.41
CA ALA A 415 -21.43 5.69 -2.28
C ALA A 415 -22.27 6.75 -1.55
N LEU A 416 -23.24 7.36 -2.23
CA LEU A 416 -24.14 8.37 -1.67
C LEU A 416 -25.50 7.81 -1.24
N GLY A 417 -25.71 6.49 -1.29
CA GLY A 417 -26.97 5.86 -0.87
C GLY A 417 -28.18 6.21 -1.75
N LEU A 418 -27.97 6.64 -2.99
CA LEU A 418 -29.03 6.99 -3.92
C LEU A 418 -29.45 5.73 -4.70
N GLN A 419 -30.67 5.26 -4.48
CA GLN A 419 -31.27 4.17 -5.27
C GLN A 419 -31.56 4.66 -6.70
N ASN A 420 -31.42 3.74 -7.68
CA ASN A 420 -31.55 4.05 -9.11
C ASN A 420 -32.93 4.50 -9.53
#